data_AF-A0A964AQY0-F1
#
_entry.id   AF-A0A964AQY0-F1
#
_cell.length_a   1.000
_cell.length_b   1.000
_cell.length_c   1.000
_cell.angle_alpha   90.00
_cell.angle_beta   90.00
_cell.angle_gamma   90.00
#
_symmetry.space_group_name_H-M   'P 1'
#
loop_
_entity.id
_entity.type
_entity.pdbx_description
1 polymer ?
#
loop_
_entity_poly.entity_id
_entity_poly.type
_entity_poly.pdbx_seq_one_letter_code
_entity_poly.pdbx_strand_id
1 'polypeptide(L)'
;MQVRCPECGSSFTPPSTDGALTCPACFHEFTVQTSTASPWMQVEVRSATGRSLGTMDRHLVRQRIYEGQLKGHEEVRPTGGEWVPIAQRPEYAEVLRAVGVDLGADRIAQQALKGWRKTGSAIQVKKRKEAGSMVGKVASANIGAVVEEPEEPGDKPILGWVILGGIALVVAAIAAWRFLGV
;
A
#
# COMPACT_ATOMS: atom_id res chain seq x y z
N MET A 1 -0.43 9.76 -33.67
CA MET A 1 0.92 9.25 -33.37
C MET A 1 1.74 9.35 -34.64
N GLN A 2 2.86 10.06 -34.64
CA GLN A 2 3.74 10.16 -35.82
C GLN A 2 4.88 9.17 -35.66
N VAL A 3 5.24 8.48 -36.74
CA VAL A 3 6.36 7.55 -36.80
C VAL A 3 7.43 8.14 -37.72
N ARG A 4 8.70 7.98 -37.37
CA ARG A 4 9.84 8.45 -38.17
C ARG A 4 10.51 7.25 -38.84
N CYS A 5 10.68 7.32 -40.16
CA CYS A 5 11.36 6.28 -40.92
C CYS A 5 12.86 6.23 -40.53
N PRO A 6 13.43 5.05 -40.24
CA PRO A 6 14.84 4.93 -39.87
C PRO A 6 15.80 5.21 -41.03
N GLU A 7 15.38 4.98 -42.27
CA GLU A 7 16.22 5.16 -43.46
C GLU A 7 16.28 6.63 -43.92
N CYS A 8 15.13 7.26 -44.16
CA CYS A 8 15.09 8.61 -44.73
C CYS A 8 14.74 9.73 -43.73
N GLY A 9 14.41 9.37 -42.48
CA GLY A 9 14.07 10.34 -41.43
C GLY A 9 12.73 11.06 -41.58
N SER A 10 11.93 10.74 -42.61
CA SER A 10 10.61 11.34 -42.83
C SER A 10 9.61 10.91 -41.74
N SER A 11 8.80 11.84 -41.25
CA SER A 11 7.71 11.57 -40.31
C SER A 11 6.37 11.41 -41.03
N PHE A 12 5.61 10.37 -40.72
CA PHE A 12 4.26 10.13 -41.27
C PHE A 12 3.33 9.50 -40.23
N THR A 13 2.02 9.56 -40.49
CA THR A 13 0.99 8.94 -39.63
C THR A 13 0.53 7.64 -40.29
N PRO A 14 0.85 6.46 -39.73
CA PRO A 14 0.45 5.19 -40.33
C PRO A 14 -1.06 4.91 -40.09
N PRO A 15 -1.69 4.09 -40.96
CA PRO A 15 -3.08 3.71 -40.80
C PRO A 15 -3.33 2.71 -39.65
N SER A 16 -2.30 1.97 -39.21
CA SER A 16 -2.32 1.08 -38.04
C SER A 16 -1.01 1.18 -37.27
N THR A 17 -1.04 0.85 -35.97
CA THR A 17 0.16 0.80 -35.10
C THR A 17 0.79 -0.58 -35.02
N ASP A 18 0.13 -1.60 -35.56
CA ASP A 18 0.55 -2.99 -35.49
C ASP A 18 0.94 -3.50 -36.87
N GLY A 19 2.11 -4.13 -36.97
CA GLY A 19 2.63 -4.78 -38.17
C GLY A 19 3.81 -4.07 -38.85
N ALA A 20 4.15 -4.55 -40.05
CA ALA A 20 5.14 -3.92 -40.90
C ALA A 20 4.57 -2.63 -41.51
N LEU A 21 5.33 -1.54 -41.45
CA LEU A 21 4.98 -0.25 -42.03
C LEU A 21 5.87 0.03 -43.23
N THR A 22 5.28 0.55 -44.30
CA THR A 22 6.02 1.01 -45.48
C THR A 22 6.11 2.54 -45.46
N CYS A 23 7.33 3.07 -45.53
CA CYS A 23 7.54 4.51 -45.61
C CYS A 23 7.02 5.06 -46.96
N PRO A 24 6.12 6.06 -46.99
CA PRO A 24 5.62 6.63 -48.24
C PRO A 24 6.67 7.45 -49.02
N ALA A 25 7.77 7.87 -48.37
CA ALA A 25 8.79 8.69 -48.98
C ALA A 25 9.90 7.87 -49.68
N CYS A 26 10.31 6.74 -49.08
CA CYS A 26 11.41 5.92 -49.60
C CYS A 26 11.01 4.46 -49.89
N PHE A 27 9.76 4.08 -49.66
CA PHE A 27 9.23 2.72 -49.82
C PHE A 27 9.93 1.64 -49.00
N HIS A 28 10.75 2.03 -48.01
CA HIS A 28 11.37 1.09 -47.09
C HIS A 28 10.32 0.51 -46.13
N GLU A 29 10.30 -0.82 -46.03
CA GLU A 29 9.45 -1.56 -45.09
C GLU A 29 10.21 -1.79 -43.79
N PHE A 30 9.62 -1.39 -42.67
CA PHE A 30 10.20 -1.57 -41.34
C PHE A 30 9.11 -1.93 -40.34
N THR A 31 9.45 -2.74 -39.35
CA THR A 31 8.54 -3.04 -38.24
C THR A 31 8.76 -2.01 -37.14
N VAL A 32 7.70 -1.34 -36.72
CA VAL A 32 7.75 -0.57 -35.49
C VAL A 32 7.64 -1.59 -34.38
N GLN A 33 8.69 -1.73 -33.58
CA GLN A 33 8.52 -2.32 -32.26
C GLN A 33 7.68 -1.33 -31.48
N THR A 34 6.35 -1.43 -31.58
CA THR A 34 5.47 -0.97 -30.51
C THR A 34 6.08 -1.61 -29.28
N SER A 35 6.64 -0.79 -28.38
CA SER A 35 7.10 -1.31 -27.10
C SER A 35 5.90 -1.97 -26.49
N THR A 36 5.81 -3.29 -26.64
CA THR A 36 4.90 -4.14 -25.88
C THR A 36 5.14 -3.67 -24.47
N ALA A 37 4.08 -3.10 -23.87
CA ALA A 37 4.13 -2.48 -22.56
C ALA A 37 5.03 -3.36 -21.70
N SER A 38 6.23 -2.84 -21.41
CA SER A 38 7.36 -3.62 -20.92
C SER A 38 6.82 -4.60 -19.87
N PRO A 39 6.97 -5.92 -20.01
CA PRO A 39 6.20 -6.90 -19.21
C PRO A 39 6.41 -6.76 -17.69
N TRP A 40 7.44 -6.02 -17.31
CA TRP A 40 7.74 -5.55 -15.95
C TRP A 40 6.91 -4.32 -15.48
N MET A 41 6.01 -3.77 -16.30
CA MET A 41 5.11 -2.66 -15.95
C MET A 41 3.86 -3.14 -15.23
N GLN A 42 3.41 -4.36 -15.51
CA GLN A 42 2.26 -4.94 -14.82
C GLN A 42 2.72 -5.75 -13.61
N VAL A 43 2.12 -5.44 -12.48
CA VAL A 43 2.29 -6.20 -11.24
C VAL A 43 0.92 -6.65 -10.75
N GLU A 44 0.86 -7.88 -10.26
CA GLU A 44 -0.28 -8.34 -9.49
C GLU A 44 -0.13 -7.83 -8.06
N VAL A 45 -1.23 -7.34 -7.48
CA VAL A 45 -1.24 -6.83 -6.11
C VAL A 45 -2.22 -7.63 -5.27
N ARG A 46 -1.82 -7.95 -4.04
CA ARG A 46 -2.60 -8.70 -3.07
C ARG A 46 -2.65 -7.92 -1.75
N SER A 47 -3.83 -7.80 -1.15
CA SER A 47 -4.00 -7.13 0.15
C SER A 47 -3.28 -7.90 1.28
N ALA A 48 -3.10 -7.28 2.45
CA ALA A 48 -2.62 -7.99 3.65
C ALA A 48 -3.49 -9.20 4.05
N THR A 49 -4.76 -9.20 3.67
CA THR A 49 -5.68 -10.32 3.93
C THR A 49 -5.54 -11.47 2.93
N GLY A 50 -4.64 -11.35 1.94
CA GLY A 50 -4.45 -12.34 0.89
C GLY A 50 -5.43 -12.23 -0.28
N ARG A 51 -6.29 -11.22 -0.31
CA ARG A 51 -7.23 -10.99 -1.43
C ARG A 51 -6.50 -10.37 -2.61
N SER A 52 -6.61 -10.99 -3.79
CA SER A 52 -6.08 -10.40 -5.03
C SER A 52 -6.86 -9.13 -5.39
N LEU A 53 -6.12 -8.05 -5.63
CA LEU A 53 -6.64 -6.75 -6.08
C LEU A 53 -6.56 -6.61 -7.61
N GLY A 54 -6.03 -7.63 -8.30
CA GLY A 54 -5.87 -7.67 -9.76
C GLY A 54 -4.46 -7.27 -10.23
N THR A 55 -4.29 -7.29 -11.55
CA THR A 55 -3.11 -6.75 -12.24
C THR A 55 -3.26 -5.24 -12.39
N MET A 56 -2.19 -4.51 -12.13
CA MET A 56 -2.16 -3.06 -12.29
C MET A 56 -0.79 -2.61 -12.77
N ASP A 57 -0.78 -1.48 -13.48
CA ASP A 57 0.46 -0.83 -13.87
C ASP A 57 1.17 -0.27 -12.63
N ARG A 58 2.51 -0.28 -12.64
CA ARG A 58 3.35 0.31 -11.62
C ARG A 58 2.98 1.77 -11.28
N HIS A 59 2.57 2.57 -12.26
CA HIS A 59 2.07 3.94 -12.04
C HIS A 59 0.78 3.95 -11.22
N LEU A 60 -0.14 3.04 -11.50
CA LEU A 60 -1.39 2.92 -10.74
C LEU A 60 -1.13 2.45 -9.30
N VAL A 61 -0.17 1.54 -9.10
CA VAL A 61 0.28 1.16 -7.74
C VAL A 61 0.77 2.38 -6.97
N ARG A 62 1.65 3.19 -7.58
CA ARG A 62 2.17 4.41 -6.96
C ARG A 62 1.06 5.41 -6.64
N GLN A 63 0.13 5.61 -7.58
CA GLN A 63 -1.03 6.46 -7.37
C GLN A 63 -1.86 6.00 -6.16
N ARG A 64 -2.12 4.69 -6.03
CA ARG A 64 -2.85 4.15 -4.87
C ARG A 64 -2.10 4.28 -3.55
N ILE A 65 -0.76 4.28 -3.57
CA ILE A 65 0.04 4.62 -2.39
C ILE A 65 -0.16 6.10 -2.01
N TYR A 66 -0.10 7.02 -2.99
CA TYR A 66 -0.36 8.45 -2.74
C TYR A 66 -1.78 8.70 -2.22
N GLU A 67 -2.76 7.94 -2.69
CA GLU A 67 -4.15 8.00 -2.22
C GLU A 67 -4.35 7.32 -0.85
N GLY A 68 -3.32 6.70 -0.26
CA GLY A 68 -3.39 6.00 1.02
C GLY A 68 -4.18 4.68 0.98
N GLN A 69 -4.49 4.18 -0.21
CA GLN A 69 -5.19 2.90 -0.42
C GLN A 69 -4.27 1.70 -0.24
N LEU A 70 -2.97 1.87 -0.53
CA LEU A 70 -1.93 0.89 -0.28
C LEU A 70 -0.98 1.43 0.78
N LYS A 71 -0.86 0.71 1.91
CA LYS A 71 -0.17 1.20 3.11
C LYS A 71 1.21 0.58 3.34
N GLY A 72 1.68 -0.30 2.46
CA GLY A 72 3.01 -0.89 2.60
C GLY A 72 3.01 -2.35 3.04
N HIS A 73 1.88 -2.85 3.55
CA HIS A 73 1.71 -4.22 4.02
C HIS A 73 1.18 -5.17 2.94
N GLU A 74 0.72 -4.63 1.82
CA GLU A 74 0.27 -5.37 0.66
C GLU A 74 1.46 -6.02 -0.04
N GLU A 75 1.19 -7.11 -0.75
CA GLU A 75 2.21 -7.83 -1.50
C GLU A 75 2.06 -7.56 -2.99
N VAL A 76 3.19 -7.45 -3.67
CA VAL A 76 3.26 -7.24 -5.11
C VAL A 76 4.09 -8.35 -5.75
N ARG A 77 3.64 -8.80 -6.92
CA ARG A 77 4.32 -9.82 -7.71
C ARG A 77 4.44 -9.34 -9.16
N PRO A 78 5.67 -9.17 -9.69
CA PRO A 78 5.86 -9.01 -11.13
C PRO A 78 5.28 -10.21 -11.86
N THR A 79 4.79 -10.04 -13.09
CA THR A 79 4.23 -11.15 -13.89
C THR A 79 5.14 -12.38 -13.87
N GLY A 80 4.70 -13.46 -13.21
CA GLY A 80 5.46 -14.71 -13.05
C GLY A 80 6.54 -14.76 -11.94
N GLY A 81 6.66 -13.72 -11.11
CA GLY A 81 7.65 -13.62 -10.03
C GLY A 81 7.20 -14.17 -8.67
N GLU A 82 7.92 -13.79 -7.60
CA GLU A 82 7.51 -14.07 -6.21
C GLU A 82 6.68 -12.92 -5.62
N TRP A 83 5.76 -13.26 -4.71
CA TRP A 83 5.04 -12.30 -3.89
C TRP A 83 5.97 -11.70 -2.84
N VAL A 84 6.17 -10.38 -2.91
CA VAL A 84 7.04 -9.65 -1.99
C VAL A 84 6.25 -8.47 -1.43
N PRO A 85 6.34 -8.17 -0.12
CA PRO A 85 5.72 -6.97 0.45
C PRO A 85 6.14 -5.72 -0.31
N ILE A 86 5.19 -4.85 -0.60
CA ILE A 86 5.39 -3.65 -1.41
C ILE A 86 6.47 -2.73 -0.81
N ALA A 87 6.59 -2.69 0.52
CA ALA A 87 7.63 -1.95 1.23
C ALA A 87 9.06 -2.48 1.01
N GLN A 88 9.24 -3.74 0.57
CA GLN A 88 10.58 -4.31 0.31
C GLN A 88 11.07 -3.99 -1.11
N ARG A 89 10.19 -3.54 -1.99
CA ARG A 89 10.52 -3.17 -3.36
C ARG A 89 11.03 -1.72 -3.38
N PRO A 90 12.27 -1.45 -3.80
CA PRO A 90 12.85 -0.10 -3.74
C PRO A 90 12.01 0.93 -4.50
N GLU A 91 11.40 0.54 -5.62
CA GLU A 91 10.58 1.41 -6.46
C GLU A 91 9.28 1.93 -5.81
N TYR A 92 8.81 1.26 -4.76
CA TYR A 92 7.62 1.65 -3.97
C TYR A 92 8.00 2.14 -2.57
N ALA A 93 9.10 1.63 -1.99
CA ALA A 93 9.60 2.06 -0.69
C ALA A 93 9.94 3.56 -0.66
N GLU A 94 10.44 4.13 -1.76
CA GLU A 94 10.64 5.58 -1.89
C GLU A 94 9.32 6.36 -1.82
N VAL A 95 8.28 5.86 -2.49
CA VAL A 95 6.96 6.50 -2.53
C VAL A 95 6.28 6.43 -1.16
N LEU A 96 6.35 5.28 -0.49
CA LEU A 96 5.83 5.09 0.86
C LEU A 96 6.50 6.04 1.86
N ARG A 97 7.83 6.22 1.77
CA ARG A 97 8.56 7.19 2.57
C ARG A 97 8.13 8.63 2.27
N ALA A 98 7.92 8.97 1.00
CA ALA A 98 7.47 10.31 0.61
C ALA A 98 6.06 10.65 1.14
N VAL A 99 5.18 9.66 1.24
CA VAL A 99 3.81 9.81 1.80
C VAL A 99 3.82 9.82 3.34
N GLY A 100 4.97 9.56 3.98
CA GLY A 100 5.09 9.55 5.44
C GLY A 100 4.59 8.25 6.09
N VAL A 101 4.51 7.16 5.34
CA VAL A 101 4.24 5.84 5.90
C VAL A 101 5.49 5.38 6.66
N ASP A 102 5.38 5.23 7.99
CA ASP A 102 6.48 4.75 8.83
C ASP A 102 6.67 3.23 8.65
N LEU A 103 7.55 2.87 7.71
CA LEU A 103 7.94 1.48 7.45
C LEU A 103 8.80 0.88 8.58
N GLY A 104 9.33 1.72 9.48
CA GLY A 104 10.24 1.32 10.56
C GLY A 104 9.51 0.66 11.72
N ALA A 105 8.42 1.26 12.17
CA ALA A 105 7.59 0.71 13.26
C ALA A 105 7.06 -0.69 12.94
N ASP A 106 6.61 -0.91 11.71
CA ASP A 106 6.09 -2.22 11.27
C ASP A 106 7.18 -3.28 11.16
N ARG A 107 8.40 -2.91 10.74
CA ARG A 107 9.52 -3.85 10.67
C ARG A 107 9.95 -4.30 12.07
N ILE A 108 9.95 -3.38 13.03
CA ILE A 108 10.22 -3.67 14.44
C ILE A 108 9.13 -4.58 15.02
N ALA A 109 7.85 -4.30 14.74
CA ALA A 109 6.73 -5.13 15.18
C ALA A 109 6.80 -6.57 14.62
N GLN A 110 7.11 -6.74 13.34
CA GLN A 110 7.28 -8.06 12.73
C GLN A 110 8.47 -8.83 13.30
N GLN A 111 9.59 -8.16 13.57
CA GLN A 111 10.75 -8.79 14.21
C GLN A 111 10.48 -9.17 15.67
N ALA A 112 9.80 -8.31 16.42
CA ALA A 112 9.39 -8.58 17.80
C ALA A 112 8.50 -9.82 17.90
N LEU A 113 7.53 -9.98 17.00
CA LEU A 113 6.65 -11.16 16.95
C LEU A 113 7.40 -12.45 16.61
N LYS A 114 8.43 -12.39 15.76
CA LYS A 114 9.26 -13.54 15.41
C LYS A 114 10.13 -14.00 16.58
N GLY A 115 10.61 -13.06 17.40
CA GLY A 115 11.35 -13.33 18.63
C GLY A 115 10.47 -13.94 19.72
N TRP A 116 9.25 -13.42 19.90
CA TRP A 116 8.37 -13.84 21.00
C TRP A 116 7.85 -15.28 20.87
N ARG A 117 7.65 -15.77 19.65
CA ARG A 117 7.24 -17.17 19.41
C ARG A 117 8.30 -18.21 19.81
N LYS A 118 9.58 -17.83 19.93
CA LYS A 118 10.64 -18.75 20.35
C LYS A 118 10.72 -18.95 21.85
N THR A 119 10.22 -18.01 22.65
CA THR A 119 10.28 -18.07 24.12
C THR A 119 9.06 -18.74 24.77
N GLY A 120 7.97 -18.96 24.05
CA GLY A 120 6.75 -19.58 24.58
C GLY A 120 6.76 -21.12 24.73
N SER A 121 7.67 -21.84 24.07
CA SER A 121 7.65 -23.32 24.05
C SER A 121 8.49 -24.02 25.13
N ALA A 122 9.08 -23.29 26.08
CA ALA A 122 9.95 -23.88 27.11
C ALA A 122 9.55 -23.58 28.57
N ILE A 123 8.32 -23.13 28.84
CA ILE A 123 7.79 -23.17 30.20
C ILE A 123 7.21 -24.57 30.44
N GLN A 124 8.11 -25.56 30.55
CA GLN A 124 7.78 -26.85 31.15
C GLN A 124 7.47 -26.58 32.63
N VAL A 125 6.19 -26.39 32.96
CA VAL A 125 5.71 -26.40 34.35
C VAL A 125 5.95 -27.82 34.88
N LYS A 126 7.14 -28.05 35.41
CA LYS A 126 7.50 -29.28 36.11
C LYS A 126 6.62 -29.34 37.35
N LYS A 127 5.51 -30.07 37.24
CA LYS A 127 4.54 -30.34 38.30
C LYS A 127 5.27 -31.09 39.42
N ARG A 128 5.91 -30.38 40.35
CA ARG A 128 6.40 -30.97 41.60
C ARG A 128 5.18 -31.32 42.45
N LYS A 129 4.86 -32.61 42.49
CA LYS A 129 4.09 -33.20 43.59
C LYS A 129 5.01 -33.30 44.79
N GLU A 130 5.03 -32.29 45.64
CA GLU A 130 5.52 -32.43 47.01
C GLU A 130 4.46 -31.87 47.94
N ALA A 131 3.71 -32.78 48.54
CA ALA A 131 2.94 -32.53 49.74
C ALA A 131 3.94 -32.17 50.85
N GLY A 132 3.82 -30.97 51.39
CA GLY A 132 4.75 -30.47 52.40
C GLY A 132 4.22 -29.18 52.98
N SER A 133 3.41 -29.34 54.02
CA SER A 133 2.99 -28.28 54.94
C SER A 133 4.17 -27.38 55.31
N MET A 134 4.13 -26.13 54.88
CA MET A 134 4.80 -25.03 55.58
C MET A 134 3.90 -23.79 55.52
N VAL A 135 3.17 -23.58 56.61
CA VAL A 135 2.61 -22.30 57.00
C VAL A 135 3.80 -21.38 57.31
N GLY A 136 4.25 -20.65 56.29
CA GLY A 136 5.30 -19.64 56.40
C GLY A 136 4.73 -18.28 56.03
N LYS A 137 4.70 -17.36 57.00
CA LYS A 137 4.30 -15.96 56.87
C LYS A 137 4.94 -15.31 55.64
N VAL A 138 4.15 -15.05 54.60
CA VAL A 138 4.48 -14.04 53.60
C VAL A 138 3.99 -12.70 54.15
N ALA A 139 4.96 -11.87 54.54
CA ALA A 139 4.72 -10.46 54.77
C ALA A 139 4.20 -9.84 53.47
N SER A 140 2.97 -9.34 53.51
CA SER A 140 2.42 -8.49 52.46
C SER A 140 3.23 -7.20 52.39
N ALA A 141 4.23 -7.17 51.51
CA ALA A 141 4.78 -5.91 51.03
C ALA A 141 3.77 -5.30 50.06
N ASN A 142 2.93 -4.40 50.58
CA ASN A 142 2.14 -3.47 49.77
C ASN A 142 3.12 -2.57 49.02
N ILE A 143 3.52 -2.97 47.81
CA ILE A 143 4.14 -2.06 46.85
C ILE A 143 2.97 -1.27 46.24
N GLY A 144 2.65 -0.16 46.89
CA GLY A 144 1.82 0.88 46.30
C GLY A 144 2.57 1.46 45.10
N ALA A 145 2.28 0.94 43.91
CA ALA A 145 2.61 1.62 42.68
C ALA A 145 1.65 2.81 42.55
N VAL A 146 2.08 3.96 43.07
CA VAL A 146 1.54 5.26 42.68
C VAL A 146 1.88 5.41 41.20
N VAL A 147 0.89 5.14 40.35
CA VAL A 147 0.92 5.56 38.95
C VAL A 147 0.54 7.04 38.99
N GLU A 148 1.55 7.90 38.87
CA GLU A 148 1.33 9.30 38.50
C GLU A 148 0.71 9.31 37.09
N GLU A 149 -0.56 9.71 37.05
CA GLU A 149 -1.32 9.97 35.85
C GLU A 149 -0.72 11.21 35.16
N PRO A 150 -0.21 11.10 33.92
CA PRO A 150 0.25 12.28 33.19
C PRO A 150 -0.97 13.14 32.84
N GLU A 151 -1.02 14.33 33.41
CA GLU A 151 -1.99 15.37 33.08
C GLU A 151 -2.02 15.60 31.57
N GLU A 152 -3.21 15.42 30.97
CA GLU A 152 -3.47 15.81 29.58
C GLU A 152 -3.42 17.34 29.45
N PRO A 153 -2.61 17.89 28.54
CA PRO A 153 -2.78 19.27 28.13
C PRO A 153 -3.96 19.40 27.16
N GLY A 154 -5.10 19.78 27.73
CA GLY A 154 -5.96 20.85 27.23
C GLY A 154 -6.14 20.99 25.71
N ASP A 155 -7.22 20.40 25.22
CA ASP A 155 -8.37 21.13 24.68
C ASP A 155 -8.09 22.28 23.68
N LYS A 156 -8.19 21.95 22.38
CA LYS A 156 -8.59 22.91 21.32
C LYS A 156 -9.43 22.20 20.25
N PRO A 157 -10.77 22.26 20.29
CA PRO A 157 -11.60 21.89 19.16
C PRO A 157 -11.74 23.10 18.23
N ILE A 158 -10.80 23.29 17.32
CA ILE A 158 -10.96 24.24 16.21
C ILE A 158 -10.59 23.53 14.90
N LEU A 159 -11.49 22.69 14.38
CA LEU A 159 -11.68 22.48 12.94
C LEU A 159 -12.93 21.64 12.61
N GLY A 160 -14.04 21.82 13.34
CA GLY A 160 -15.28 21.05 13.16
C GLY A 160 -16.37 21.70 12.29
N TRP A 161 -16.14 22.88 11.69
CA TRP A 161 -17.22 23.71 11.12
C TRP A 161 -17.19 23.91 9.59
N VAL A 162 -16.28 23.28 8.84
CA VAL A 162 -16.23 23.49 7.38
C VAL A 162 -16.96 22.40 6.57
N ILE A 163 -17.24 21.23 7.15
CA ILE A 163 -17.79 20.10 6.36
C ILE A 163 -19.33 20.06 6.34
N LEU A 164 -20.02 20.65 7.32
CA LEU A 164 -21.49 20.66 7.33
C LEU A 164 -22.13 21.71 6.40
N GLY A 165 -21.39 22.75 5.96
CA GLY A 165 -21.88 23.74 5.01
C GLY A 165 -21.89 23.29 3.55
N GLY A 166 -21.02 22.35 3.17
CA GLY A 166 -20.87 21.90 1.78
C GLY A 166 -21.89 20.85 1.34
N ILE A 167 -22.35 19.99 2.25
CA ILE A 167 -23.23 18.86 1.89
C ILE A 167 -24.68 19.34 1.66
N ALA A 168 -25.13 20.40 2.35
CA ALA A 168 -26.48 20.94 2.16
C ALA A 168 -26.70 21.56 0.77
N LEU A 169 -25.68 22.16 0.16
CA LEU A 169 -25.78 22.75 -1.19
C LEU A 169 -25.83 21.69 -2.30
N VAL A 170 -25.13 20.57 -2.14
CA VAL A 170 -25.11 19.50 -3.16
C VAL A 170 -26.45 18.74 -3.18
N VAL A 171 -27.07 18.51 -2.02
CA VAL A 171 -28.38 17.83 -1.96
C VAL A 171 -29.50 18.70 -2.55
N ALA A 172 -29.46 20.03 -2.34
CA ALA A 172 -30.41 20.96 -2.94
C ALA A 172 -30.27 21.04 -4.48
N ALA A 173 -29.04 21.01 -5.01
CA ALA A 173 -28.80 21.03 -6.46
C ALA A 173 -29.30 19.74 -7.16
N ILE A 174 -29.11 18.57 -6.53
CA ILE A 174 -29.58 17.29 -7.08
C ILE A 174 -31.12 17.21 -7.06
N ALA A 175 -31.77 17.77 -6.03
CA ALA A 175 -33.23 17.82 -5.96
C ALA A 175 -33.84 18.75 -7.02
N ALA A 176 -33.21 19.90 -7.29
CA ALA A 176 -33.67 20.84 -8.32
C ALA A 176 -33.53 20.27 -9.75
N TRP A 177 -32.48 19.49 -10.02
CA TRP A 177 -32.30 18.85 -11.33
C TRP A 177 -33.34 17.78 -11.63
N ARG A 178 -33.85 17.09 -10.60
CA ARG A 178 -34.88 16.07 -10.77
C ARG A 178 -36.30 16.62 -10.99
N PHE A 179 -36.53 17.88 -10.63
CA PHE A 179 -37.84 18.53 -10.77
C PHE A 179 -38.00 19.30 -12.08
N LEU A 180 -36.91 19.56 -12.82
CA LEU A 180 -36.91 20.34 -14.06
C LEU A 180 -36.94 19.51 -15.36
N GLY A 181 -37.10 18.19 -15.26
CA GLY A 181 -37.61 17.34 -16.35
C GLY A 181 -36.97 17.56 -17.73
N VAL A 182 -35.69 17.23 -17.85
CA VAL A 182 -35.02 16.92 -19.13
C VAL A 182 -34.51 15.50 -19.07
#